data_AF-A0A317Z5U0-F1
#
_entry.id   AF-A0A317Z5U0-F1
#
_cell.length_a   1.000
_cell.length_b   1.000
_cell.length_c   1.000
_cell.angle_alpha   90.00
_cell.angle_beta   90.00
_cell.angle_gamma   90.00
#
_symmetry.space_group_name_H-M   'P 1'
#
loop_
_entity.id
_entity.type
_entity.pdbx_description
1 polymer ?
#
loop_
_entity_poly.entity_id
_entity_poly.type
_entity_poly.pdbx_seq_one_letter_code
_entity_poly.pdbx_strand_id
1 'polypeptide(L)'
;RVANGLSVDRLLKQNEEIKKLNQAYPEIDIYSGTEMDILPDGRLDYDDEVLAQLDYVIAAIHQSFNQSEEEIMKRLEAACRNPYVRHIAHPTGRIIGRRDGYAPNMTKLIELCRETGTVLEINANPKRLDLSAEV
;
A
#
# COMPACT_ATOMS: atom_id res chain seq x y z
N ARG A 1 -2.13 10.67 -12.33
CA ARG A 1 -1.83 10.98 -10.92
C ARG A 1 -3.13 11.32 -10.24
N VAL A 2 -3.70 10.38 -9.47
CA VAL A 2 -5.01 10.56 -8.80
C VAL A 2 -4.84 10.89 -7.31
N ALA A 3 -3.70 10.55 -6.70
CA ALA A 3 -3.28 11.14 -5.43
C ALA A 3 -2.29 12.28 -5.68
N ASN A 4 -2.36 13.35 -4.89
CA ASN A 4 -1.28 14.34 -4.72
C ASN A 4 -0.11 13.68 -3.96
N GLY A 5 0.37 12.54 -4.46
CA GLY A 5 1.49 11.79 -3.91
C GLY A 5 2.73 12.67 -3.86
N LEU A 6 3.63 12.36 -2.91
CA LEU A 6 4.91 13.02 -2.80
C LEU A 6 5.71 12.76 -4.09
N SER A 7 6.38 13.78 -4.63
CA SER A 7 7.45 13.48 -5.59
C SER A 7 8.59 12.77 -4.86
N VAL A 8 9.44 12.03 -5.59
CA VAL A 8 10.64 11.38 -5.02
C VAL A 8 11.43 12.34 -4.14
N ASP A 9 11.72 13.55 -4.63
CA ASP A 9 12.45 14.56 -3.86
C ASP A 9 11.76 14.94 -2.54
N ARG A 10 10.43 15.04 -2.54
CA ARG A 10 9.67 15.37 -1.33
C ARG A 10 9.63 14.21 -0.35
N LEU A 11 9.53 12.99 -0.85
CA LEU A 11 9.56 11.76 -0.04
C LEU A 11 10.94 11.59 0.62
N LEU A 12 12.03 11.77 -0.13
CA LEU A 12 13.39 11.69 0.41
C LEU A 12 13.67 12.82 1.42
N LYS A 13 13.18 14.04 1.16
CA LYS A 13 13.25 15.13 2.14
C LYS A 13 12.49 14.81 3.42
N GLN A 14 11.31 14.19 3.33
CA GLN A 14 10.55 13.74 4.49
C GLN A 14 11.31 12.65 5.26
N ASN A 15 11.96 11.72 4.56
CA ASN A 15 12.81 10.69 5.17
C ASN A 15 13.96 11.33 6.00
N GLU A 16 14.64 12.34 5.45
CA GLU A 16 15.67 13.09 6.20
C GLU A 16 15.10 13.81 7.43
N GLU A 17 13.89 14.35 7.34
CA GLU A 17 13.21 14.99 8.46
C GLU A 17 12.86 13.98 9.55
N ILE A 18 12.35 12.81 9.18
CA ILE A 18 12.05 11.71 10.12
C ILE A 18 13.31 11.25 10.85
N LYS A 19 14.46 11.14 10.15
CA LYS A 19 15.74 10.81 10.79
C LYS A 19 16.15 11.82 11.86
N LYS A 20 15.91 13.12 11.63
CA LYS A 20 16.17 14.18 12.63
C LYS A 20 15.18 14.10 13.80
N LEU A 21 13.91 13.79 13.53
CA LEU A 21 12.89 13.64 14.57
C LEU A 21 13.18 12.44 15.48
N ASN A 22 13.61 11.29 14.93
CA ASN A 22 14.04 10.14 15.72
C ASN A 22 15.20 10.48 16.68
N GLN A 23 16.12 11.36 16.28
CA GLN A 23 17.19 11.82 17.17
C GLN A 23 16.68 12.77 18.26
N ALA A 24 15.64 13.57 17.96
CA ALA A 24 15.09 14.55 18.88
C ALA A 24 14.10 13.93 19.90
N TYR A 25 13.45 12.82 19.55
CA TYR A 25 12.40 12.16 20.33
C TYR A 25 12.71 10.66 20.55
N PRO A 26 13.75 10.31 21.34
CA PRO A 26 14.19 8.93 21.52
C PRO A 26 13.18 8.02 22.26
N GLU A 27 12.10 8.59 22.80
CA GLU A 27 11.02 7.86 23.48
C GLU A 27 10.02 7.20 22.51
N ILE A 28 10.03 7.57 21.22
CA ILE A 28 9.17 7.02 20.19
C ILE A 28 9.97 6.68 18.93
N ASP A 29 9.74 5.51 18.36
CA ASP A 29 10.28 5.17 17.05
C ASP A 29 9.36 5.70 15.95
N ILE A 30 9.89 6.55 15.08
CA ILE A 30 9.19 7.09 13.91
C ILE A 30 9.74 6.40 12.66
N TYR A 31 8.94 5.53 12.07
CA TYR A 31 9.31 4.82 10.84
C TYR A 31 9.08 5.71 9.62
N SER A 32 10.11 5.85 8.77
CA SER A 32 9.96 6.48 7.47
C SER A 32 9.24 5.53 6.52
N GLY A 33 8.11 5.97 5.96
CA GLY A 33 7.29 5.10 5.14
C GLY A 33 6.46 5.83 4.13
N THR A 34 5.86 5.06 3.23
CA THR A 34 4.96 5.58 2.20
C THR A 34 3.84 4.60 1.92
N GLU A 35 2.67 5.16 1.59
CA GLU A 35 1.59 4.44 0.94
C GLU A 35 1.76 4.61 -0.57
N MET A 36 2.35 3.60 -1.19
CA MET A 36 2.67 3.58 -2.60
C MET A 36 1.46 3.20 -3.44
N ASP A 37 1.24 3.97 -4.50
CA ASP A 37 0.23 3.66 -5.50
C ASP A 37 0.65 2.44 -6.33
N ILE A 38 -0.28 1.49 -6.49
CA ILE A 38 -0.21 0.46 -7.53
C ILE A 38 -0.93 1.01 -8.75
N LEU A 39 -0.20 1.26 -9.84
CA LEU A 39 -0.72 1.88 -11.05
C LEU A 39 -1.66 0.94 -11.82
N PRO A 40 -2.52 1.47 -12.73
CA PRO A 40 -3.52 0.66 -13.45
C PRO A 40 -2.91 -0.43 -14.34
N ASP A 41 -1.66 -0.27 -14.76
CA ASP A 41 -0.89 -1.23 -15.55
C ASP A 41 -0.10 -2.25 -14.70
N GLY A 42 -0.18 -2.15 -13.36
CA GLY A 42 0.53 -2.99 -12.41
C GLY A 42 1.94 -2.50 -12.04
N ARG A 43 2.41 -1.39 -12.62
CA ARG A 43 3.65 -0.75 -12.14
C ARG A 43 3.43 -0.11 -10.76
N LEU A 44 4.52 0.07 -10.03
CA LEU A 44 4.53 0.72 -8.72
C LEU A 44 5.00 2.17 -8.89
N ASP A 45 4.49 3.10 -8.07
CA ASP A 45 4.69 4.55 -8.25
C ASP A 45 6.11 5.04 -7.91
N TYR A 46 6.96 4.19 -7.31
CA TYR A 46 8.36 4.48 -7.01
C TYR A 46 9.30 3.35 -7.46
N ASP A 47 10.52 3.72 -7.83
CA ASP A 47 11.60 2.78 -8.14
C ASP A 47 12.17 2.14 -6.86
N ASP A 48 12.73 0.94 -6.99
CA ASP A 48 13.28 0.14 -5.90
C ASP A 48 14.39 0.87 -5.12
N GLU A 49 15.21 1.69 -5.79
CA GLU A 49 16.26 2.49 -5.15
C GLU A 49 15.70 3.56 -4.20
N VAL A 50 14.48 4.03 -4.45
CA VAL A 50 13.77 4.96 -3.55
C VAL A 50 13.18 4.18 -2.38
N LEU A 51 12.52 3.05 -2.67
CA LEU A 51 11.88 2.22 -1.65
C LEU A 51 12.88 1.63 -0.66
N ALA A 52 14.09 1.28 -1.12
CA ALA A 52 15.17 0.77 -0.28
C ALA A 52 15.65 1.74 0.81
N GLN A 53 15.32 3.03 0.69
CA GLN A 53 15.69 4.06 1.67
C GLN A 53 14.66 4.27 2.78
N LEU A 54 13.49 3.67 2.66
CA LEU A 54 12.39 3.76 3.63
C LEU A 54 12.41 2.57 4.58
N ASP A 55 11.91 2.78 5.79
CA ASP A 55 11.80 1.70 6.78
C ASP A 55 10.59 0.80 6.51
N TYR A 56 9.49 1.37 5.99
CA TYR A 56 8.23 0.65 5.84
C TYR A 56 7.39 1.11 4.63
N VAL A 57 7.18 0.22 3.66
CA VAL A 57 6.39 0.51 2.45
C VAL A 57 5.09 -0.29 2.47
N ILE A 58 3.98 0.39 2.21
CA ILE A 58 2.66 -0.22 2.06
C ILE A 58 2.15 0.09 0.65
N ALA A 59 1.37 -0.81 0.06
CA ALA A 59 0.91 -0.66 -1.31
C ALA A 59 -0.62 -0.72 -1.39
N ALA A 60 -1.22 0.13 -2.23
CA ALA A 60 -2.67 0.16 -2.41
C ALA A 60 -3.11 0.59 -3.80
N ILE A 61 -4.34 0.21 -4.16
CA ILE A 61 -5.02 0.65 -5.38
C ILE A 61 -5.92 1.86 -5.05
N HIS A 62 -5.64 3.02 -5.66
CA HIS A 62 -6.43 4.25 -5.46
C HIS A 62 -7.27 4.70 -6.66
N GLN A 63 -7.16 3.99 -7.78
CA GLN A 63 -7.81 4.35 -9.04
C GLN A 63 -8.07 3.11 -9.90
N SER A 64 -8.88 3.30 -10.95
CA SER A 64 -9.28 2.27 -11.90
C SER A 64 -9.95 1.07 -11.22
N PHE A 65 -10.92 1.35 -10.35
CA PHE A 65 -11.63 0.35 -9.54
C PHE A 65 -12.57 -0.56 -10.34
N ASN A 66 -12.87 -0.19 -11.59
CA ASN A 66 -13.74 -0.93 -12.50
C ASN A 66 -12.99 -1.93 -13.39
N GLN A 67 -11.70 -2.18 -13.09
CA GLN A 67 -10.93 -3.22 -13.76
C GLN A 67 -11.44 -4.61 -13.39
N SER A 68 -11.19 -5.57 -14.28
CA SER A 68 -11.53 -6.98 -14.06
C SER A 68 -10.79 -7.57 -12.86
N GLU A 69 -11.31 -8.67 -12.29
CA GLU A 69 -10.65 -9.40 -11.20
C GLU A 69 -9.21 -9.78 -11.60
N GLU A 70 -8.99 -10.20 -12.85
CA GLU A 70 -7.66 -10.58 -13.36
C GLU A 70 -6.67 -9.40 -13.34
N GLU A 71 -7.09 -8.23 -13.81
CA GLU A 71 -6.26 -7.02 -13.80
C GLU A 71 -5.97 -6.55 -12.37
N ILE A 72 -6.96 -6.59 -11.48
CA ILE A 72 -6.79 -6.28 -10.06
C ILE A 72 -5.80 -7.23 -9.41
N MET A 73 -5.94 -8.54 -9.64
CA MET A 73 -5.05 -9.55 -9.09
C MET A 73 -3.63 -9.39 -9.61
N LYS A 74 -3.45 -9.05 -10.90
CA LYS A 74 -2.13 -8.75 -11.48
C LYS A 74 -1.46 -7.56 -10.79
N ARG A 75 -2.24 -6.50 -10.51
CA ARG A 75 -1.75 -5.31 -9.79
C ARG A 75 -1.31 -5.68 -8.37
N LEU A 76 -2.13 -6.43 -7.65
CA LEU A 76 -1.82 -6.88 -6.29
C LEU A 76 -0.61 -7.81 -6.25
N GLU A 77 -0.48 -8.71 -7.23
CA GLU A 77 0.67 -9.60 -7.35
C GLU A 77 1.98 -8.84 -7.56
N ALA A 78 1.98 -7.80 -8.41
CA ALA A 78 3.15 -6.97 -8.61
C ALA A 78 3.63 -6.32 -7.30
N ALA A 79 2.70 -5.86 -6.46
CA ALA A 79 3.02 -5.32 -5.14
C ALA A 79 3.54 -6.40 -4.17
N CYS A 80 2.87 -7.55 -4.06
CA CYS A 80 3.29 -8.64 -3.18
C CYS A 80 4.68 -9.20 -3.54
N ARG A 81 5.06 -9.18 -4.82
CA ARG A 81 6.37 -9.68 -5.26
C ARG A 81 7.50 -8.64 -5.15
N ASN A 82 7.19 -7.38 -4.82
CA ASN A 82 8.22 -6.37 -4.60
C ASN A 82 8.87 -6.56 -3.21
N PRO A 83 10.21 -6.68 -3.11
CA PRO A 83 10.88 -7.01 -1.85
C PRO A 83 10.81 -5.91 -0.77
N TYR A 84 10.44 -4.69 -1.17
CA TYR A 84 10.32 -3.55 -0.26
C TYR A 84 8.92 -3.38 0.31
N VAL A 85 7.89 -3.90 -0.38
CA VAL A 85 6.50 -3.85 0.09
C VAL A 85 6.32 -4.77 1.30
N ARG A 86 5.75 -4.23 2.38
CA ARG A 86 5.50 -4.96 3.63
C ARG A 86 4.05 -5.42 3.74
N HIS A 87 3.10 -4.62 3.28
CA HIS A 87 1.69 -5.00 3.31
C HIS A 87 0.84 -4.34 2.22
N ILE A 88 -0.26 -5.00 1.88
CA ILE A 88 -1.33 -4.44 1.05
C ILE A 88 -2.32 -3.71 1.97
N ALA A 89 -2.43 -2.39 1.78
CA ALA A 89 -3.31 -1.56 2.57
C ALA A 89 -4.74 -1.62 2.02
N HIS A 90 -5.72 -1.67 2.93
CA HIS A 90 -7.17 -1.72 2.65
C HIS A 90 -7.52 -2.44 1.33
N PRO A 91 -7.45 -3.78 1.32
CA PRO A 91 -7.26 -4.57 0.11
C PRO A 91 -8.47 -4.64 -0.83
N THR A 92 -9.66 -4.16 -0.43
CA THR A 92 -10.82 -4.05 -1.33
C THR A 92 -11.00 -2.63 -1.86
N GLY A 93 -10.32 -1.65 -1.26
CA GLY A 93 -10.47 -0.24 -1.60
C GLY A 93 -11.88 0.30 -1.31
N ARG A 94 -12.70 -0.37 -0.50
CA ARG A 94 -14.05 0.10 -0.19
C ARG A 94 -14.06 1.40 0.62
N ILE A 95 -15.15 2.15 0.48
CA ILE A 95 -15.49 3.29 1.32
C ILE A 95 -16.99 3.19 1.64
N ILE A 96 -17.32 2.89 2.89
CA ILE A 96 -18.68 2.66 3.38
C ILE A 96 -19.57 3.86 3.03
N GLY A 97 -20.71 3.58 2.41
CA GLY A 97 -21.69 4.58 1.98
C GLY A 97 -21.29 5.42 0.77
N ARG A 98 -20.13 5.14 0.14
CA ARG A 98 -19.64 5.92 -1.02
C ARG A 98 -19.20 5.06 -2.20
N ARG A 99 -18.49 3.95 -1.96
CA ARG A 99 -17.92 3.09 -3.00
C ARG A 99 -17.79 1.67 -2.45
N ASP A 100 -18.33 0.70 -3.18
CA ASP A 100 -18.29 -0.71 -2.77
C ASP A 100 -16.86 -1.28 -2.75
N GLY A 101 -15.99 -0.80 -3.63
CA GLY A 101 -14.60 -1.25 -3.75
C GLY A 101 -14.35 -1.90 -5.11
N TYR A 102 -13.17 -2.49 -5.26
CA TYR A 102 -12.89 -3.48 -6.29
C TYR A 102 -13.03 -4.87 -5.68
N ALA A 103 -13.22 -5.90 -6.51
CA ALA A 103 -13.44 -7.28 -6.08
C ALA A 103 -12.19 -8.13 -6.37
N PRO A 104 -11.16 -8.13 -5.50
CA PRO A 104 -10.04 -9.04 -5.64
C PRO A 104 -10.47 -10.48 -5.34
N ASN A 105 -9.75 -11.45 -5.90
CA ASN A 105 -9.89 -12.84 -5.50
C ASN A 105 -9.19 -13.05 -4.14
N MET A 106 -9.94 -12.93 -3.05
CA MET A 106 -9.38 -12.91 -1.70
C MET A 106 -8.65 -14.20 -1.33
N THR A 107 -9.17 -15.35 -1.73
CA THR A 107 -8.48 -16.64 -1.53
C THR A 107 -7.09 -16.62 -2.16
N LYS A 108 -7.00 -16.23 -3.44
CA LYS A 108 -5.71 -16.14 -4.14
C LYS A 108 -4.80 -15.08 -3.53
N LEU A 109 -5.35 -13.93 -3.13
CA LEU A 109 -4.58 -12.86 -2.52
C LEU A 109 -3.96 -13.30 -1.18
N ILE A 110 -4.73 -14.00 -0.33
CA ILE A 110 -4.23 -14.54 0.94
C ILE A 110 -3.12 -15.57 0.70
N GLU A 111 -3.29 -16.46 -0.27
CA GLU A 111 -2.25 -17.44 -0.63
C GLU A 111 -0.97 -16.76 -1.11
N LEU A 112 -1.10 -15.72 -1.93
CA LEU A 112 0.02 -14.93 -2.45
C LEU A 112 0.74 -14.15 -1.36
N CYS A 113 -0.01 -13.54 -0.44
CA CYS A 113 0.52 -12.86 0.74
C CYS A 113 1.32 -13.84 1.62
N ARG A 114 0.80 -15.06 1.82
CA ARG A 114 1.52 -16.12 2.53
C ARG A 114 2.80 -16.54 1.79
N GLU A 115 2.76 -16.70 0.47
CA GLU A 115 3.93 -17.07 -0.35
C GLU A 115 5.05 -16.02 -0.27
N THR A 116 4.67 -14.75 -0.32
CA THR A 116 5.61 -13.62 -0.41
C THR A 116 6.01 -13.03 0.95
N GLY A 117 5.34 -13.43 2.03
CA GLY A 117 5.52 -12.80 3.34
C GLY A 117 4.91 -11.39 3.43
N THR A 118 4.03 -11.02 2.50
CA THR A 118 3.32 -9.73 2.50
C THR A 118 2.12 -9.79 3.44
N VAL A 119 1.96 -8.80 4.30
CA VAL A 119 0.80 -8.72 5.22
C VAL A 119 -0.44 -8.16 4.50
N LEU A 120 -1.64 -8.54 4.96
CA LEU A 120 -2.90 -7.92 4.57
C LEU A 120 -3.42 -7.03 5.70
N GLU A 121 -3.77 -5.78 5.39
CA GLU A 121 -4.25 -4.83 6.38
C GLU A 121 -5.74 -5.00 6.69
N ILE A 122 -6.08 -5.04 7.99
CA ILE A 122 -7.43 -4.73 8.48
C ILE A 122 -7.48 -3.24 8.80
N ASN A 123 -8.03 -2.43 7.90
CA ASN A 123 -7.99 -0.98 8.05
C ASN A 123 -9.09 -0.49 9.00
N ALA A 124 -8.69 0.01 10.17
CA ALA A 124 -9.62 0.39 11.24
C ALA A 124 -10.31 1.77 11.03
N ASN A 125 -10.10 2.46 9.92
CA ASN A 125 -10.81 3.70 9.64
C ASN A 125 -12.32 3.42 9.59
N PRO A 126 -13.19 4.13 10.34
CA PRO A 126 -14.63 3.87 10.38
C PRO A 126 -15.35 3.99 9.04
N LYS A 127 -14.76 4.71 8.08
CA LYS A 127 -15.29 4.82 6.70
C LYS A 127 -14.82 3.69 5.79
N ARG A 128 -13.86 2.86 6.23
CA ARG A 128 -13.33 1.72 5.47
C ARG A 128 -13.75 0.41 6.13
N LEU A 129 -13.29 0.18 7.36
CA LEU A 129 -13.34 -1.11 8.05
C LEU A 129 -12.93 -2.24 7.10
N ASP A 130 -11.92 -2.02 6.27
CA ASP A 130 -11.62 -2.86 5.11
C ASP A 130 -10.92 -4.16 5.55
N LEU A 131 -11.17 -5.26 4.83
CA LEU A 131 -10.96 -6.65 5.22
C LEU A 131 -11.88 -7.11 6.37
N SER A 132 -13.18 -7.20 6.08
CA SER A 132 -14.20 -7.74 7.01
C SER A 132 -14.35 -9.26 6.92
N ALA A 133 -15.06 -9.87 7.86
CA ALA A 133 -15.33 -11.32 7.87
C ALA A 133 -16.12 -11.85 6.66
N GLU A 134 -16.78 -10.98 5.90
CA GLU A 134 -17.53 -11.30 4.68
C GLU A 134 -16.65 -11.35 3.42
N VAL A 135 -15.40 -10.88 3.53
CA VAL A 135 -14.43 -10.74 2.44
C VAL A 135 -13.54 -11.97 2.37
#